data_AF-E4TUV5-F1
#
_entry.id   AF-E4TUV5-F1
#
_cell.length_a   1.000
_cell.length_b   1.000
_cell.length_c   1.000
_cell.angle_alpha   90.00
_cell.angle_beta   90.00
_cell.angle_gamma   90.00
#
_symmetry.space_group_name_H-M   'P 1'
#
loop_
_entity.id
_entity.type
_entity.pdbx_description
1 polymer ?
#
loop_
_entity_poly.entity_id
_entity_poly.type
_entity_poly.pdbx_seq_one_letter_code
_entity_poly.pdbx_strand_id
1 'polypeptide(L)'
;MKISFFRTQKFHKQYLKITAFVVGSFGPIFFLGTMQSSSEAARWTLDLLSWPIDGAQVYTEPTTMFLSALTGGFLFGWGVMIWCLSLWVYDKAPEFVRRCVLIGLLSWFVLDSAGSIASGNHSNAFFNIIVLLLAIGPMWASAKEN
;
A
#
# COMPACT_ATOMS: atom_id res chain seq x y z
N MET A 1 29.06 14.75 11.86
CA MET A 1 27.81 14.15 12.38
C MET A 1 27.58 12.82 11.68
N LYS A 2 27.58 11.68 12.39
CA LYS A 2 27.35 10.36 11.76
C LYS A 2 25.94 10.33 11.17
N ILE A 3 25.83 10.11 9.87
CA ILE A 3 24.54 9.88 9.21
C ILE A 3 24.07 8.49 9.64
N SER A 4 22.87 8.38 10.20
CA SER A 4 22.26 7.09 10.52
C SER A 4 22.12 6.27 9.23
N PHE A 5 22.47 4.98 9.25
CA PHE A 5 22.42 4.09 8.08
C PHE A 5 21.07 4.16 7.33
N PHE A 6 19.98 4.25 8.09
CA PHE A 6 18.62 4.34 7.56
C PHE A 6 18.33 5.65 6.81
N ARG A 7 19.15 6.68 7.00
CA ARG A 7 19.01 8.00 6.35
C ARG A 7 19.88 8.16 5.12
N THR A 8 20.44 7.09 4.59
CA THR A 8 21.28 7.15 3.38
C THR A 8 20.43 7.05 2.13
N GLN A 9 20.82 7.75 1.06
CA GLN A 9 20.12 7.65 -0.23
C GLN A 9 20.08 6.19 -0.75
N LYS A 10 21.17 5.43 -0.55
CA LYS A 10 21.23 4.00 -0.91
C LYS A 10 20.17 3.18 -0.19
N PHE A 11 20.03 3.37 1.13
CA PHE A 11 19.02 2.65 1.90
C PHE A 11 17.60 3.04 1.48
N HIS A 12 17.33 4.33 1.31
CA HIS A 12 16.02 4.80 0.83
C HIS A 12 15.66 4.24 -0.55
N LYS A 13 16.61 4.22 -1.49
CA LYS A 13 16.39 3.62 -2.83
C LYS A 13 15.98 2.15 -2.72
N GLN A 14 16.65 1.39 -1.87
CA GLN A 14 16.29 -0.02 -1.61
C GLN A 14 14.93 -0.12 -0.91
N TYR A 15 14.66 0.74 0.07
CA TYR A 15 13.42 0.72 0.82
C TYR A 15 12.20 1.04 -0.05
N LEU A 16 12.33 1.90 -1.06
CA LEU A 16 11.26 2.12 -2.04
C LEU A 16 10.79 0.83 -2.74
N LYS A 17 11.67 -0.17 -2.89
CA LYS A 17 11.27 -1.49 -3.42
C LYS A 17 10.43 -2.27 -2.40
N ILE A 18 10.73 -2.13 -1.11
CA ILE A 18 9.91 -2.67 -0.02
C ILE A 18 8.54 -1.96 -0.03
N THR A 19 8.52 -0.63 -0.11
CA THR A 19 7.28 0.15 -0.25
C THR A 19 6.45 -0.31 -1.44
N ALA A 20 7.09 -0.48 -2.60
CA ALA A 20 6.44 -0.99 -3.81
C ALA A 20 5.84 -2.37 -3.62
N PHE A 21 6.52 -3.28 -2.91
CA PHE A 21 6.00 -4.61 -2.60
C PHE A 21 4.85 -4.57 -1.59
N VAL A 22 4.98 -3.79 -0.51
CA VAL A 22 3.92 -3.60 0.49
C VAL A 22 2.63 -3.12 -0.16
N VAL A 23 2.71 -2.12 -1.05
CA VAL A 23 1.54 -1.60 -1.78
C VAL A 23 1.07 -2.56 -2.86
N GLY A 24 1.98 -3.01 -3.72
CA GLY A 24 1.65 -3.75 -4.94
C GLY A 24 1.18 -5.18 -4.70
N SER A 25 1.57 -5.82 -3.59
CA SER A 25 1.22 -7.21 -3.28
C SER A 25 -0.27 -7.42 -3.02
N PHE A 26 -0.99 -6.41 -2.52
CA PHE A 26 -2.45 -6.44 -2.41
C PHE A 26 -3.14 -6.50 -3.78
N GLY A 27 -2.46 -6.01 -4.82
CA GLY A 27 -2.98 -5.98 -6.18
C GLY A 27 -3.43 -7.36 -6.70
N PRO A 28 -2.53 -8.35 -6.79
CA PRO A 28 -2.87 -9.72 -7.17
C PRO A 28 -3.92 -10.37 -6.26
N ILE A 29 -3.88 -10.08 -4.95
CA ILE A 29 -4.87 -10.62 -3.99
C ILE A 29 -6.28 -10.16 -4.38
N PHE A 30 -6.49 -8.86 -4.55
CA PHE A 30 -7.80 -8.32 -4.93
C PHE A 30 -8.17 -8.62 -6.39
N PHE A 31 -7.20 -8.74 -7.30
CA PHE A 31 -7.47 -9.21 -8.66
C PHE A 31 -8.05 -10.64 -8.66
N LEU A 32 -7.56 -11.55 -7.82
CA LEU A 32 -8.16 -12.88 -7.71
C LEU A 32 -9.58 -12.85 -7.12
N GLY A 33 -9.93 -11.79 -6.39
CA GLY A 33 -11.29 -11.49 -5.92
C GLY A 33 -12.31 -11.28 -7.04
N THR A 34 -11.90 -11.03 -8.28
CA THR A 34 -12.84 -10.79 -9.39
C THR A 34 -13.51 -12.07 -9.89
N MET A 35 -13.01 -13.23 -9.47
CA MET A 35 -13.46 -14.55 -9.89
C MET A 35 -13.86 -15.34 -8.65
N GLN A 36 -15.09 -15.87 -8.65
CA GLN A 36 -15.63 -16.58 -7.49
C GLN A 36 -14.78 -17.80 -7.09
N SER A 37 -14.16 -18.50 -8.05
CA SER A 37 -13.31 -19.66 -7.78
C SER A 37 -11.97 -19.31 -7.11
N SER A 38 -11.54 -18.05 -7.13
CA SER A 38 -10.27 -17.61 -6.54
C SER A 38 -10.42 -16.49 -5.51
N SER A 39 -11.65 -16.15 -5.11
CA SER A 39 -11.90 -15.00 -4.26
C SER A 39 -11.49 -15.17 -2.81
N GLU A 40 -11.19 -16.39 -2.35
CA GLU A 40 -10.94 -16.68 -0.93
C GLU A 40 -9.82 -15.82 -0.32
N ALA A 41 -8.74 -15.56 -1.05
CA ALA A 41 -7.66 -14.71 -0.53
C ALA A 41 -8.13 -13.26 -0.31
N ALA A 42 -8.88 -12.70 -1.27
CA ALA A 42 -9.45 -11.35 -1.16
C ALA A 42 -10.53 -11.28 -0.08
N ARG A 43 -11.39 -12.31 -0.02
CA ARG A 43 -12.45 -12.45 0.99
C ARG A 43 -11.87 -12.45 2.40
N TRP A 44 -10.89 -13.32 2.65
CA TRP A 44 -10.23 -13.42 3.95
C TRP A 44 -9.49 -12.14 4.32
N THR A 45 -8.86 -11.48 3.33
CA THR A 45 -8.23 -10.18 3.55
C THR A 45 -9.25 -9.14 4.02
N LEU A 46 -10.40 -9.00 3.35
CA LEU A 46 -11.44 -8.07 3.79
C LEU A 46 -12.01 -8.45 5.17
N ASP A 47 -12.16 -9.74 5.46
CA ASP A 47 -12.64 -10.24 6.75
C ASP A 47 -11.69 -9.86 7.89
N LEU A 48 -10.38 -10.02 7.67
CA LEU A 48 -9.34 -9.54 8.59
C LEU A 48 -9.42 -8.02 8.79
N LEU A 49 -9.50 -7.26 7.70
CA LEU A 49 -9.52 -5.79 7.75
C LEU A 49 -10.81 -5.25 8.39
N SER A 50 -11.92 -5.99 8.28
CA SER A 50 -13.23 -5.65 8.84
C SER A 50 -13.47 -6.21 10.25
N TRP A 51 -12.42 -6.78 10.88
CA TRP A 51 -12.38 -7.45 12.18
C TRP A 51 -13.64 -7.31 13.06
N PRO A 52 -14.19 -8.42 13.60
CA PRO A 52 -13.58 -9.76 13.72
C PRO A 52 -13.64 -10.60 12.44
N ILE A 53 -12.78 -11.63 12.37
CA ILE A 53 -12.81 -12.62 11.27
C ILE A 53 -14.00 -13.56 11.53
N ASP A 54 -15.15 -13.25 10.92
CA ASP A 54 -16.42 -13.96 11.14
C ASP A 54 -17.03 -14.52 9.85
N GLY A 55 -16.42 -14.26 8.69
CA GLY A 55 -16.89 -14.73 7.41
C GLY A 55 -18.01 -13.87 6.81
N ALA A 56 -18.33 -12.71 7.38
CA ALA A 56 -19.40 -11.84 6.87
C ALA A 56 -19.08 -11.23 5.50
N GLN A 57 -17.80 -11.14 5.13
CA GLN A 57 -17.38 -10.63 3.83
C GLN A 57 -17.63 -11.69 2.75
N VAL A 58 -18.50 -11.38 1.78
CA VAL A 58 -18.88 -12.31 0.71
C VAL A 58 -18.56 -11.71 -0.66
N TYR A 59 -17.93 -12.52 -1.51
CA TYR A 59 -17.55 -12.18 -2.89
C TYR A 59 -18.51 -12.83 -3.91
N THR A 60 -19.81 -12.62 -3.73
CA THR A 60 -20.84 -13.12 -4.67
C THR A 60 -21.46 -12.02 -5.51
N GLU A 61 -21.43 -10.78 -5.01
CA GLU A 61 -22.04 -9.64 -5.70
C GLU A 61 -21.15 -9.14 -6.84
N PRO A 62 -21.68 -8.95 -8.07
CA PRO A 62 -20.91 -8.45 -9.20
C PRO A 62 -20.24 -7.09 -8.92
N THR A 63 -20.87 -6.23 -8.13
CA THR A 63 -20.32 -4.94 -7.74
C THR A 63 -19.07 -5.10 -6.86
N THR A 64 -19.08 -6.04 -5.90
CA THR A 64 -17.91 -6.33 -5.06
C THR A 64 -16.75 -6.87 -5.89
N MET A 65 -17.02 -7.81 -6.81
CA MET A 65 -16.02 -8.34 -7.73
C MET A 65 -15.43 -7.25 -8.62
N PHE A 66 -16.27 -6.35 -9.14
CA PHE A 66 -15.83 -5.24 -9.97
C PHE A 66 -14.97 -4.23 -9.20
N LEU A 67 -15.38 -3.84 -7.99
CA LEU A 67 -14.58 -2.98 -7.12
C LEU A 67 -13.24 -3.64 -6.76
N SER A 68 -13.23 -4.95 -6.53
CA SER A 68 -11.99 -5.71 -6.30
C SER A 68 -11.06 -5.68 -7.51
N ALA A 69 -11.59 -5.70 -8.73
CA ALA A 69 -10.80 -5.54 -9.96
C ALA A 69 -10.11 -4.18 -10.00
N LEU A 70 -10.86 -3.11 -9.69
CA LEU A 70 -10.35 -1.74 -9.64
C LEU A 70 -9.27 -1.60 -8.57
N THR A 71 -9.57 -2.05 -7.34
CA THR A 71 -8.62 -2.03 -6.22
C THR A 71 -7.35 -2.80 -6.56
N GLY A 72 -7.48 -4.00 -7.11
CA GLY A 72 -6.34 -4.82 -7.53
C GLY A 72 -5.46 -4.14 -8.58
N GLY A 73 -6.08 -3.59 -9.62
CA GLY A 73 -5.38 -2.90 -10.71
C GLY A 73 -4.67 -1.63 -10.23
N PHE A 74 -5.34 -0.77 -9.45
CA PHE A 74 -4.75 0.46 -8.94
C PHE A 74 -3.60 0.19 -7.97
N LEU A 75 -3.74 -0.76 -7.05
CA LEU A 75 -2.68 -1.09 -6.08
C LEU A 75 -1.45 -1.72 -6.76
N PHE A 76 -1.66 -2.67 -7.67
CA PHE A 76 -0.54 -3.26 -8.41
C PHE A 76 0.18 -2.21 -9.27
N GLY A 77 -0.59 -1.41 -10.02
CA GLY A 77 -0.05 -0.32 -10.83
C GLY A 77 0.71 0.71 -10.01
N TRP A 78 0.20 1.08 -8.83
CA TRP A 78 0.90 1.99 -7.92
C TRP A 78 2.21 1.39 -7.41
N GLY A 79 2.20 0.12 -6.98
CA GLY A 79 3.41 -0.61 -6.58
C GLY A 79 4.47 -0.62 -7.68
N VAL A 80 4.08 -0.96 -8.92
CA VAL A 80 4.96 -0.93 -10.10
C VAL A 80 5.49 0.48 -10.35
N MET A 81 4.65 1.52 -10.25
CA MET A 81 5.09 2.91 -10.39
C MET A 81 6.16 3.27 -9.35
N ILE A 82 5.96 2.94 -8.07
CA ILE A 82 6.96 3.18 -7.01
C ILE A 82 8.26 2.44 -7.30
N TRP A 83 8.18 1.20 -7.80
CA TRP A 83 9.35 0.42 -8.20
C TRP A 83 10.13 1.10 -9.34
N CYS A 84 9.43 1.56 -10.38
CA CYS A 84 10.02 2.30 -11.49
C CYS A 84 10.64 3.63 -11.03
N LEU A 85 10.01 4.36 -10.10
CA LEU A 85 10.59 5.56 -9.51
C LEU A 85 11.91 5.26 -8.78
N SER A 86 11.97 4.16 -8.03
CA SER A 86 13.22 3.69 -7.39
C SER A 86 14.31 3.38 -8.42
N LEU A 87 13.97 2.72 -9.53
CA LEU A 87 14.95 2.29 -10.53
C LEU A 87 15.42 3.43 -11.44
N TRP A 88 14.50 4.24 -11.96
CA TRP A 88 14.78 5.11 -13.10
C TRP A 88 14.92 6.59 -12.74
N VAL A 89 14.33 7.02 -11.62
CA VAL A 89 14.22 8.44 -11.28
C VAL A 89 15.00 8.79 -10.01
N TYR A 90 15.08 7.87 -9.05
CA TYR A 90 15.63 8.16 -7.72
C TYR A 90 17.05 8.74 -7.73
N ASP A 91 17.95 8.23 -8.58
CA ASP A 91 19.33 8.72 -8.64
C ASP A 91 19.44 10.15 -9.18
N LYS A 92 18.42 10.62 -9.91
CA LYS A 92 18.35 11.98 -10.47
C LYS A 92 17.68 12.97 -9.53
N ALA A 93 16.73 12.49 -8.71
CA ALA A 93 15.84 13.33 -7.91
C ALA A 93 15.37 12.63 -6.62
N PRO A 94 16.28 12.27 -5.70
CA PRO A 94 15.97 11.38 -4.57
C PRO A 94 14.93 11.98 -3.61
N GLU A 95 15.06 13.27 -3.29
CA GLU A 95 14.13 13.96 -2.39
C GLU A 95 12.74 14.15 -3.02
N PHE A 96 12.67 14.43 -4.33
CA PHE A 96 11.39 14.55 -5.02
C PHE A 96 10.67 13.20 -5.10
N VAL A 97 11.38 12.12 -5.42
CA VAL A 97 10.79 10.76 -5.40
C VAL A 97 10.28 10.42 -3.99
N ARG A 98 11.09 10.68 -2.94
CA ARG A 98 10.68 10.48 -1.54
C ARG A 98 9.40 11.23 -1.22
N ARG A 99 9.32 12.52 -1.55
CA ARG A 99 8.14 13.36 -1.28
C ARG A 99 6.91 12.89 -2.03
N CYS A 100 7.03 12.55 -3.31
CA CYS A 100 5.90 12.04 -4.10
C CYS A 100 5.32 10.77 -3.49
N VAL A 101 6.17 9.82 -3.09
CA VAL A 101 5.74 8.57 -2.47
C VAL A 101 5.15 8.82 -1.08
N LEU A 102 5.80 9.63 -0.25
CA LEU A 102 5.32 9.97 1.09
C LEU A 102 3.94 10.66 1.05
N ILE A 103 3.78 11.69 0.21
CA ILE A 103 2.52 12.42 0.09
C ILE A 103 1.43 11.49 -0.47
N GLY A 104 1.75 10.65 -1.47
CA GLY A 104 0.81 9.66 -1.99
C GLY A 104 0.32 8.68 -0.93
N LEU A 105 1.24 8.13 -0.11
CA LEU A 105 0.90 7.23 1.00
C LEU A 105 0.04 7.91 2.07
N LEU A 106 0.35 9.17 2.42
CA LEU A 106 -0.46 9.94 3.37
C LEU A 106 -1.86 10.24 2.82
N SER A 107 -1.97 10.60 1.55
CA SER A 107 -3.25 10.84 0.88
C SER A 107 -4.11 9.57 0.84
N TRP A 108 -3.51 8.43 0.48
CA TRP A 108 -4.18 7.12 0.54
C TRP A 108 -4.65 6.81 1.97
N PHE A 109 -3.77 6.93 2.95
CA PHE A 109 -4.10 6.64 4.35
C PHE A 109 -5.29 7.46 4.85
N VAL A 110 -5.32 8.76 4.55
CA VAL A 110 -6.42 9.64 4.97
C VAL A 110 -7.74 9.23 4.33
N LEU A 111 -7.77 9.07 3.00
CA LEU A 111 -9.01 8.76 2.29
C LEU A 111 -9.51 7.34 2.58
N ASP A 112 -8.62 6.36 2.60
CA ASP A 112 -8.96 4.95 2.85
C ASP A 112 -9.45 4.74 4.28
N SER A 113 -8.80 5.36 5.27
CA SER A 113 -9.24 5.28 6.66
C SER A 113 -10.56 6.01 6.89
N ALA A 114 -10.75 7.19 6.27
CA ALA A 114 -12.03 7.90 6.35
C ALA A 114 -13.17 7.10 5.69
N GLY A 115 -12.93 6.52 4.51
CA GLY A 115 -13.89 5.65 3.82
C GLY A 115 -14.21 4.39 4.61
N SER A 116 -13.21 3.81 5.28
CA SER A 116 -13.37 2.64 6.15
C SER A 116 -14.27 2.95 7.34
N ILE A 117 -14.03 4.07 8.02
CA ILE A 117 -14.86 4.52 9.15
C ILE A 117 -16.29 4.84 8.67
N ALA A 118 -16.43 5.52 7.53
CA ALA A 118 -17.74 5.88 6.98
C ALA A 118 -18.56 4.66 6.52
N SER A 119 -17.90 3.55 6.17
CA SER A 119 -18.54 2.29 5.76
C SER A 119 -18.71 1.29 6.91
N GLY A 120 -18.37 1.66 8.15
CA GLY A 120 -18.50 0.81 9.33
C GLY A 120 -17.31 -0.12 9.61
N ASN A 121 -16.26 -0.09 8.78
CA ASN A 121 -15.06 -0.92 8.89
C ASN A 121 -13.96 -0.23 9.70
N HIS A 122 -14.27 0.19 10.94
CA HIS A 122 -13.37 1.01 11.76
C HIS A 122 -12.01 0.34 12.02
N SER A 123 -11.97 -0.98 12.12
CA SER A 123 -10.74 -1.78 12.28
C SER A 123 -9.75 -1.54 11.15
N ASN A 124 -10.20 -1.29 9.92
CA ASN A 124 -9.30 -1.07 8.79
C ASN A 124 -8.47 0.21 8.96
N ALA A 125 -8.99 1.24 9.63
CA ALA A 125 -8.20 2.43 9.95
C ALA A 125 -6.99 2.11 10.84
N PHE A 126 -7.11 1.12 11.75
CA PHE A 126 -5.97 0.63 12.53
C PHE A 126 -4.97 -0.14 11.67
N PHE A 127 -5.43 -1.04 10.79
CA PHE A 127 -4.55 -1.75 9.85
C PHE A 127 -3.83 -0.79 8.90
N ASN A 128 -4.50 0.27 8.45
CA ASN A 128 -3.90 1.32 7.64
C ASN A 128 -2.75 2.04 8.34
N ILE A 129 -2.78 2.20 9.67
CA ILE A 129 -1.63 2.74 10.42
C ILE A 129 -0.44 1.80 10.30
N ILE A 130 -0.65 0.49 10.44
CA ILE A 130 0.40 -0.52 10.32
C ILE A 130 1.00 -0.49 8.90
N VAL A 131 0.14 -0.52 7.88
CA VAL A 131 0.56 -0.47 6.47
C VAL A 131 1.30 0.83 6.17
N LEU A 132 0.83 1.97 6.67
CA LEU A 132 1.47 3.28 6.48
C LEU A 132 2.89 3.29 7.06
N LEU A 133 3.07 2.80 8.29
CA LEU A 133 4.36 2.76 8.95
C LEU A 133 5.35 1.85 8.21
N LEU A 134 4.88 0.68 7.74
CA LEU A 134 5.69 -0.26 6.95
C LEU A 134 6.02 0.30 5.56
N ALA A 135 5.07 0.97 4.90
CA ALA A 135 5.27 1.52 3.57
C ALA A 135 6.22 2.72 3.58
N ILE A 136 6.12 3.62 4.57
CA ILE A 136 6.99 4.80 4.68
C ILE A 136 8.38 4.44 5.22
N GLY A 137 8.44 3.67 6.30
CA GLY A 137 9.70 3.30 6.97
C GLY A 137 10.66 4.49 7.21
N PRO A 138 11.90 4.47 6.67
CA PRO A 138 12.88 5.53 6.88
C PRO A 138 12.51 6.86 6.20
N MET A 139 11.56 6.85 5.27
CA MET A 139 11.25 7.99 4.41
C MET A 139 10.53 9.14 5.13
N TRP A 140 10.21 9.00 6.43
CA TRP A 140 9.77 10.11 7.28
C TRP A 140 10.78 11.25 7.34
N ALA A 141 12.08 10.92 7.28
CA ALA A 141 13.15 11.90 7.24
C ALA A 141 13.74 11.99 5.83
N SER A 142 14.30 13.14 5.48
CA SER A 142 15.08 13.26 4.24
C SER A 142 16.37 12.44 4.32
N ALA A 143 16.69 11.78 3.20
CA ALA A 143 17.92 11.04 3.02
C ALA A 143 19.08 11.99 2.79
N LYS A 144 20.28 11.56 3.16
CA LYS A 144 21.53 12.27 2.92
C LYS A 144 22.36 11.51 1.90
N GLU A 145 23.15 12.27 1.14
CA GLU A 145 24.20 11.69 0.30
C GLU A 145 25.15 10.89 1.19
N ASN A 146 25.60 9.75 0.65
CA ASN A 146 26.61 8.91 1.28
C ASN A 146 27.99 9.51 1.08
#